data_AF-A0A2A5KZB5-F1
#
_entry.id   AF-A0A2A5KZB5-F1
#
_cell.length_a   1.000
_cell.length_b   1.000
_cell.length_c   1.000
_cell.angle_alpha   90.00
_cell.angle_beta   90.00
_cell.angle_gamma   90.00
#
_symmetry.space_group_name_H-M   'P 1'
#
loop_
_entity.id
_entity.type
_entity.pdbx_description
1 polymer ?
#
loop_
_entity_poly.entity_id
_entity_poly.type
_entity_poly.pdbx_seq_one_letter_code
_entity_poly.pdbx_strand_id
1 'polypeptide(L)' 'MRTLISALTLCIAIAVGAPSPTYVSLPGYAFKTKPNCQRHKPKARFDARCDWPRLGFKDFTPPMVTVLGI' A
#
# COMPACT_ATOMS: atom_id res chain seq x y z
N MET A 1 19.41 24.36 -24.34
CA MET A 1 18.66 23.16 -24.76
C MET A 1 19.24 21.86 -24.17
N ARG A 2 20.55 21.58 -24.27
CA ARG A 2 21.16 20.34 -23.71
C ARG A 2 20.92 20.11 -22.21
N THR A 3 21.00 21.15 -21.38
CA THR A 3 20.77 21.05 -19.92
C THR A 3 19.31 20.71 -19.58
N LEU A 4 18.36 21.27 -20.33
CA LEU A 4 16.93 20.97 -20.17
C LEU A 4 16.61 19.52 -20.56
N ILE A 5 17.23 19.01 -21.63
CA ILE A 5 17.09 17.62 -22.07
C ILE A 5 17.69 16.66 -21.03
N SER A 6 18.85 17.01 -20.45
CA SER A 6 19.49 16.23 -19.39
C SER A 6 18.66 16.18 -18.11
N ALA A 7 18.05 17.29 -17.71
CA ALA A 7 17.18 17.31 -16.54
C ALA A 7 15.89 16.50 -16.78
N LEU A 8 15.32 16.61 -17.98
CA LEU A 8 14.09 15.90 -18.35
C LEU A 8 14.30 14.37 -18.36
N THR A 9 15.42 13.92 -18.93
CA THR A 9 15.79 12.49 -18.97
C THR A 9 16.03 11.91 -17.57
N LEU A 10 16.66 12.68 -16.66
CA LEU A 10 16.83 12.27 -15.26
C LEU A 10 15.48 12.14 -14.53
N CYS A 11 14.55 13.09 -14.72
CA CYS A 11 13.22 13.03 -14.11
C CYS A 11 12.42 11.82 -14.59
N ILE A 12 12.49 11.48 -15.89
CA ILE A 12 11.82 10.30 -16.45
C ILE A 12 12.42 9.01 -15.88
N ALA A 13 13.75 8.93 -15.74
CA ALA A 13 14.41 7.76 -15.17
C ALA A 13 13.99 7.52 -13.70
N ILE A 14 13.84 8.57 -12.90
CA ILE A 14 13.38 8.47 -11.50
C ILE A 14 11.91 8.02 -11.44
N ALA A 15 11.05 8.54 -12.32
CA ALA A 15 9.63 8.18 -12.34
C ALA A 15 9.38 6.72 -12.76
N VAL A 16 10.18 6.19 -13.70
CA VAL A 16 10.03 4.81 -14.20
C VAL A 16 10.76 3.79 -13.31
N GLY A 17 11.90 4.18 -12.71
CA GLY A 17 12.72 3.30 -11.87
C GLY A 17 12.23 3.18 -10.42
N ALA A 18 11.38 4.09 -9.96
CA ALA A 18 10.82 4.00 -8.61
C ALA A 18 9.90 2.77 -8.52
N PRO A 19 10.14 1.83 -7.58
CA PRO A 19 9.25 0.70 -7.39
C PRO A 19 7.88 1.23 -6.98
N SER A 20 6.92 1.19 -7.90
CA SER A 20 5.54 1.48 -7.60
C SER A 20 5.07 0.46 -6.55
N PRO A 21 4.58 0.88 -5.38
CA PRO A 21 3.94 -0.05 -4.47
C PRO A 21 2.68 -0.53 -5.16
N THR A 22 2.76 -1.67 -5.84
CA THR A 22 1.62 -2.37 -6.43
C THR A 22 0.82 -2.96 -5.27
N TYR A 23 0.04 -2.10 -4.61
CA TYR A 23 -0.83 -2.50 -3.52
C TYR A 23 -1.77 -3.60 -4.00
N VAL A 24 -1.70 -4.77 -3.35
CA VAL A 24 -2.55 -5.91 -3.67
C VAL A 24 -3.86 -5.81 -2.87
N SER A 25 -4.98 -6.07 -3.52
CA SER A 25 -6.27 -6.17 -2.84
C SER A 25 -6.48 -7.61 -2.41
N LEU A 26 -6.66 -7.83 -1.11
CA LEU A 26 -7.00 -9.16 -0.60
C LEU A 26 -8.54 -9.32 -0.63
N PRO A 27 -9.09 -10.41 -1.19
CA PRO A 27 -10.53 -10.67 -1.19
C PRO A 27 -11.10 -10.63 0.23
N GLY A 28 -12.23 -9.95 0.42
CA GLY A 28 -12.89 -9.81 1.72
C GLY A 28 -12.32 -8.72 2.65
N TYR A 29 -11.28 -8.00 2.22
CA TYR A 29 -10.70 -6.89 3.00
C TYR A 29 -10.98 -5.54 2.35
N ALA A 30 -11.27 -4.54 3.19
CA ALA A 30 -11.53 -3.16 2.76
C ALA A 30 -10.27 -2.28 2.74
N PHE A 31 -9.08 -2.90 2.73
CA PHE A 31 -7.79 -2.25 2.58
C PHE A 31 -6.94 -2.98 1.54
N LYS A 32 -5.99 -2.25 0.94
CA LYS A 32 -4.98 -2.82 0.04
C LYS A 32 -3.65 -2.94 0.79
N THR A 33 -2.86 -3.96 0.51
CA THR A 33 -1.60 -4.23 1.22
C THR A 33 -0.40 -4.00 0.30
N LYS A 34 0.64 -3.31 0.79
CA LYS A 34 1.92 -3.18 0.08
C LYS A 34 2.64 -4.53 0.06
N PRO A 35 2.99 -5.08 -1.12
CA PRO A 35 3.74 -6.32 -1.21
C PRO A 35 5.09 -6.18 -0.51
N ASN A 36 5.53 -7.24 0.16
CA ASN A 36 6.81 -7.32 0.89
C ASN A 36 6.96 -6.32 2.07
N CYS A 37 5.88 -5.71 2.55
CA CYS A 37 5.92 -4.92 3.78
C CYS A 37 5.93 -5.83 5.02
N GLN A 38 6.81 -5.56 5.97
CA GLN A 38 6.85 -6.28 7.25
C GLN A 38 5.68 -5.85 8.13
N ARG A 39 4.66 -6.72 8.16
CA ARG A 39 3.45 -6.51 8.96
C ARG A 39 3.74 -6.68 10.44
N HIS A 40 3.21 -5.76 11.24
CA HIS A 40 3.18 -5.82 12.70
C HIS A 40 1.81 -6.30 13.21
N LYS A 41 0.81 -6.32 12.32
CA LYS A 41 -0.52 -6.86 12.60
C LYS A 41 -0.77 -8.13 11.76
N PRO A 42 -1.60 -9.06 12.26
CA PRO A 42 -2.03 -10.23 11.48
C PRO A 42 -2.60 -9.83 10.12
N LYS A 43 -2.55 -10.74 9.13
CA LYS A 43 -3.10 -10.50 7.78
C LYS A 43 -4.57 -10.07 7.79
N ALA A 44 -5.32 -10.51 8.79
CA ALA A 44 -6.73 -10.17 8.91
C ALA A 44 -6.98 -8.71 9.35
N ARG A 45 -6.03 -8.06 10.01
CA ARG A 45 -6.23 -6.71 10.58
C ARG A 45 -5.53 -5.65 9.75
N PHE A 46 -6.10 -4.46 9.72
CA PHE A 46 -5.46 -3.30 9.12
C PHE A 46 -4.14 -2.96 9.85
N ASP A 47 -3.06 -2.84 9.09
CA ASP A 47 -1.75 -2.36 9.53
C ASP A 47 -1.45 -1.02 8.86
N ALA A 48 -1.51 0.09 9.60
CA ALA A 48 -1.30 1.43 9.06
C ALA A 48 0.08 1.64 8.38
N ARG A 49 1.05 0.74 8.60
CA ARG A 49 2.38 0.80 7.94
C ARG A 49 2.39 0.13 6.58
N CYS A 50 1.56 -0.89 6.40
CA CYS A 50 1.58 -1.76 5.23
C CYS A 50 0.30 -1.67 4.40
N ASP A 51 -0.80 -1.22 4.99
CA ASP A 51 -2.13 -1.22 4.40
C ASP A 51 -2.59 0.20 4.11
N TRP A 52 -3.21 0.36 2.94
CA TRP A 52 -3.81 1.61 2.50
C TRP A 52 -5.33 1.44 2.44
N PRO A 53 -6.11 2.30 3.11
CA PRO A 53 -7.57 2.18 3.13
C PRO A 53 -8.13 2.42 1.72
N ARG A 54 -9.13 1.65 1.30
CA ARG A 54 -9.81 1.92 0.03
C ARG A 54 -10.73 3.13 0.22
N LEU A 55 -10.41 4.25 -0.41
CA LEU A 55 -11.29 5.42 -0.46
C LEU A 55 -12.67 5.01 -0.99
N GLY A 56 -13.74 5.45 -0.31
CA GLY A 56 -15.13 5.16 -0.71
C GLY A 56 -15.78 3.92 -0.08
N PHE A 57 -15.08 3.16 0.77
CA PHE A 57 -15.72 2.13 1.60
C PHE A 57 -16.41 2.78 2.81
N LYS A 58 -17.70 3.11 2.65
CA LYS A 58 -18.57 3.54 3.75
C LYS A 58 -18.66 2.40 4.78
N ASP A 59 -18.57 2.73 6.07
CA ASP A 59 -18.67 1.79 7.20
C ASP A 59 -17.55 0.72 7.30
N PHE A 60 -16.32 1.06 6.90
CA PHE A 60 -15.17 0.19 7.13
C PHE A 60 -14.95 -0.06 8.63
N THR A 61 -15.42 -1.20 9.11
CA THR A 61 -15.12 -1.73 10.44
C THR A 61 -14.00 -2.74 10.27
N PRO A 62 -12.77 -2.50 10.77
CA PRO A 62 -11.72 -3.50 10.75
C PRO A 62 -12.26 -4.76 11.47
N PRO A 63 -11.99 -5.98 10.96
CA PRO A 63 -12.55 -7.18 11.57
C PRO A 63 -12.18 -7.20 13.05
N MET A 64 -13.21 -7.28 13.88
CA MET A 64 -13.03 -7.35 15.32
C MET A 64 -12.16 -8.55 15.61
N VAL A 65 -11.13 -8.27 16.39
CA VAL A 65 -10.20 -9.27 16.82
C VAL A 65 -10.91 -10.10 17.83
N THR A 66 -11.36 -11.28 17.44
CA THR A 66 -11.68 -12.30 18.41
C THR A 66 -10.36 -12.70 19.06
N VAL A 67 -10.05 -12.10 20.20
CA VAL A 67 -9.13 -12.71 21.16
C VAL A 67 -9.89 -13.92 21.72
N LEU A 68 -9.84 -15.03 20.98
CA LEU A 68 -10.15 -16.35 21.50
C LEU A 68 -8.81 -17.02 21.80
N GLY A 69 -8.62 -17.35 23.07
CA GLY A 69 -7.34 -17.74 23.68
C GLY A 69 -7.04 -16.70 24.75
N ILE A 70 -7.60 -16.79 25.95
CA ILE A 70 -7.61 -17.94 26.88
C ILE A 70 -8.76 -17.75 27.86
#